data_AF-A0A1J4TR49-F1
#
_entry.id   AF-A0A1J4TR49-F1
#
_cell.length_a   1.000
_cell.length_b   1.000
_cell.length_c   1.000
_cell.angle_alpha   90.00
_cell.angle_beta   90.00
_cell.angle_gamma   90.00
#
_symmetry.space_group_name_H-M   'P 1'
#
loop_
_entity.id
_entity.type
_entity.pdbx_description
1 polymer ?
#
loop_
_entity_poly.entity_id
_entity_poly.type
_entity_poly.pdbx_seq_one_letter_code
_entity_poly.pdbx_strand_id
1 'polypeptide(L)'
;MAHFITQQDADFFFGMEKFPEYDQEYQFPHSGEKLVISFISADKREKFLFDLYRGSIKITKVVYQNRVRKAYILRRLDFDGAPHPNPEVETVPLPILELYNGKEIPSPHLHLYVEGFGERWAVPAELLLPLDGKDIYEIMEDFFRYCNVKQLPKIIKTLLI
;
A
#
# COMPACT_ATOMS: atom_id res chain seq x y z
N MET A 1 -0.74 -13.25 20.95
CA MET A 1 -1.44 -13.72 19.73
C MET A 1 -1.45 -12.55 18.76
N ALA A 2 -1.11 -12.76 17.49
CA ALA A 2 -1.31 -11.74 16.49
C ALA A 2 -2.83 -11.53 16.37
N HIS A 3 -3.30 -10.33 16.70
CA HIS A 3 -4.70 -9.97 16.49
C HIS A 3 -4.86 -9.70 15.00
N PHE A 4 -5.75 -10.41 14.34
CA PHE A 4 -6.14 -10.17 12.95
C PHE A 4 -7.54 -9.56 12.93
N ILE A 5 -7.83 -8.69 11.98
CA ILE A 5 -9.21 -8.38 11.58
C ILE A 5 -9.71 -9.44 10.60
N THR A 6 -11.02 -9.60 10.51
CA THR A 6 -11.62 -10.51 9.54
C THR A 6 -11.34 -10.04 8.12
N GLN A 7 -11.38 -10.96 7.15
CA GLN A 7 -11.23 -10.60 5.74
C GLN A 7 -12.33 -9.64 5.30
N GLN A 8 -13.57 -9.87 5.77
CA GLN A 8 -14.71 -9.00 5.51
C GLN A 8 -14.47 -7.57 6.01
N ASP A 9 -13.93 -7.41 7.23
CA ASP A 9 -13.57 -6.09 7.76
C ASP A 9 -12.46 -5.43 6.93
N ALA A 10 -11.42 -6.19 6.56
CA ALA A 10 -10.32 -5.68 5.75
C ALA A 10 -10.79 -5.18 4.38
N ASP A 11 -11.66 -5.95 3.72
CA ASP A 11 -12.26 -5.60 2.43
C ASP A 11 -13.18 -4.38 2.56
N PHE A 12 -13.97 -4.31 3.64
CA PHE A 12 -14.79 -3.15 3.97
C PHE A 12 -13.96 -1.88 4.16
N PHE A 13 -12.90 -1.93 4.98
CA PHE A 13 -12.00 -0.77 5.19
C PHE A 13 -11.24 -0.38 3.94
N PHE A 14 -10.81 -1.36 3.13
CA PHE A 14 -10.16 -1.09 1.86
C PHE A 14 -11.12 -0.36 0.91
N GLY A 15 -12.38 -0.81 0.84
CA GLY A 15 -13.44 -0.21 0.03
C GLY A 15 -13.96 1.14 0.52
N MET A 16 -13.71 1.55 1.76
CA MET A 16 -14.13 2.87 2.26
C MET A 16 -13.48 4.02 1.48
N GLU A 17 -14.25 5.07 1.21
CA GLU A 17 -13.73 6.31 0.66
C GLU A 17 -12.86 7.03 1.68
N LYS A 18 -11.71 7.55 1.24
CA LYS A 18 -10.71 8.16 2.13
C LYS A 18 -10.40 9.59 1.69
N PHE A 19 -10.34 10.48 2.68
CA PHE A 19 -10.04 11.91 2.51
C PHE A 19 -8.91 12.33 3.46
N PRO A 20 -8.00 13.23 3.06
CA PRO A 20 -6.98 13.76 3.97
C PRO A 20 -7.62 14.33 5.23
N GLU A 21 -7.09 13.98 6.41
CA GLU A 21 -7.65 14.47 7.69
C GLU A 21 -7.44 15.98 7.86
N TYR A 22 -6.34 16.51 7.31
CA TYR A 22 -5.94 17.90 7.42
C TYR A 22 -5.73 18.50 6.04
N ASP A 23 -6.15 19.75 5.86
CA ASP A 23 -5.76 20.56 4.72
C ASP A 23 -4.37 21.15 4.97
N GLN A 24 -3.34 20.32 4.79
CA GLN A 24 -1.95 20.71 4.93
C GLN A 24 -1.14 20.28 3.70
N GLU A 25 -0.10 21.05 3.42
CA GLU A 25 0.88 20.73 2.38
C GLU A 25 2.00 19.87 2.96
N TYR A 26 2.41 18.86 2.20
CA TYR A 26 3.53 18.00 2.52
C TYR A 26 4.57 18.06 1.40
N GLN A 27 5.80 17.73 1.73
CA GLN A 27 6.83 17.45 0.73
C GLN A 27 6.87 15.95 0.48
N PHE A 28 6.97 15.53 -0.78
CA PHE A 28 7.26 14.13 -1.07
C PHE A 28 8.62 13.76 -0.45
N PRO A 29 8.74 12.63 0.25
CA PRO A 29 9.95 12.30 1.01
C PRO A 29 11.20 12.31 0.12
N HIS A 30 12.33 12.79 0.66
CA HIS A 30 13.63 12.64 0.02
C HIS A 30 14.18 11.22 0.21
N SER A 31 15.33 10.94 -0.42
CA SER A 31 16.03 9.66 -0.29
C SER A 31 16.29 9.31 1.18
N GLY A 32 15.84 8.13 1.63
CA GLY A 32 15.97 7.67 3.02
C GLY A 32 14.92 8.21 3.98
N GLU A 33 14.02 9.10 3.54
CA GLU A 33 13.00 9.69 4.40
C GLU A 33 11.67 8.92 4.36
N LYS A 34 10.84 9.25 5.34
CA LYS A 34 9.49 8.72 5.48
C LYS A 34 8.51 9.85 5.77
N LEU A 35 7.38 9.84 5.06
CA LEU A 35 6.21 10.67 5.34
C LEU A 35 5.05 9.77 5.79
N VAL A 36 4.27 10.22 6.77
CA VAL A 36 3.02 9.56 7.19
C VAL A 36 1.89 10.57 7.13
N ILE A 37 0.83 10.23 6.39
CA ILE A 37 -0.32 11.10 6.16
C ILE A 37 -1.56 10.45 6.76
N SER A 38 -2.31 11.21 7.57
CA SER A 38 -3.60 10.76 8.12
C SER A 38 -4.74 11.01 7.14
N PHE A 39 -5.62 10.01 7.03
CA PHE A 39 -6.87 10.08 6.28
C PHE A 39 -8.03 9.65 7.17
N ILE A 40 -9.23 10.09 6.80
CA ILE A 40 -10.49 9.75 7.45
C ILE A 40 -11.51 9.24 6.44
N SER A 41 -12.43 8.39 6.89
CA SER A 41 -13.61 8.02 6.11
C SER A 41 -14.55 9.20 5.87
N ALA A 42 -15.44 9.09 4.87
CA ALA A 42 -16.45 10.11 4.57
C ALA A 42 -17.32 10.50 5.79
N ASP A 43 -17.69 9.51 6.61
CA ASP A 43 -18.48 9.69 7.84
C ASP A 43 -17.62 10.09 9.06
N LYS A 44 -16.31 10.24 8.87
CA LYS A 44 -15.30 10.62 9.87
C LYS A 44 -15.14 9.64 11.04
N ARG A 45 -15.63 8.40 10.91
CA ARG A 45 -15.56 7.39 11.98
C ARG A 45 -14.30 6.55 11.95
N GLU A 46 -13.73 6.30 10.78
CA GLU A 46 -12.54 5.49 10.61
C GLU A 46 -11.34 6.35 10.22
N LYS A 47 -10.18 6.00 10.80
CA LYS A 47 -8.90 6.65 10.50
C LYS A 47 -7.97 5.70 9.78
N PHE A 48 -7.32 6.24 8.75
CA PHE A 48 -6.34 5.54 7.94
C PHE A 48 -5.01 6.29 8.00
N LEU A 49 -3.92 5.56 7.79
CA LEU A 49 -2.57 6.11 7.67
C LEU A 49 -1.97 5.65 6.36
N PHE A 50 -1.39 6.60 5.63
CA PHE A 50 -0.57 6.30 4.46
C PHE A 50 0.90 6.56 4.79
N ASP A 51 1.72 5.52 4.76
CA ASP A 51 3.17 5.65 4.87
C ASP A 51 3.78 5.72 3.48
N LEU A 52 4.62 6.73 3.25
CA LEU A 52 5.42 6.89 2.04
C LEU A 52 6.89 6.85 2.44
N TYR A 53 7.61 5.82 2.01
CA TYR A 53 9.04 5.65 2.30
C TYR A 53 9.86 5.63 1.02
N ARG A 54 11.03 6.26 1.08
CA ARG A 54 12.03 6.32 0.02
C ARG A 54 13.29 5.57 0.44
N GLY A 55 13.74 4.63 -0.38
CA GLY A 55 15.05 4.01 -0.20
C GLY A 55 16.18 5.04 -0.29
N SER A 56 17.23 4.83 0.50
CA SER A 56 18.40 5.73 0.55
C SER A 56 19.43 5.46 -0.55
N ILE A 57 19.57 4.20 -0.98
CA ILE A 57 20.59 3.75 -1.94
C ILE A 57 20.04 3.77 -3.37
N LYS A 58 18.96 3.03 -3.63
CA LYS A 58 18.29 3.01 -4.93
C LYS A 58 17.20 4.07 -4.92
N ILE A 59 17.40 5.14 -5.69
CA ILE A 59 16.51 6.32 -5.66
C ILE A 59 15.07 6.02 -6.09
N THR A 60 14.87 5.02 -6.94
CA THR A 60 13.55 4.57 -7.40
C THR A 60 12.88 3.65 -6.38
N LYS A 61 13.61 3.16 -5.37
CA LYS A 61 13.03 2.29 -4.35
C LYS A 61 12.06 3.06 -3.47
N VAL A 62 10.82 2.61 -3.43
CA VAL A 62 9.77 3.18 -2.58
C VAL A 62 8.92 2.09 -1.95
N VAL A 63 8.35 2.42 -0.80
CA VAL A 63 7.29 1.62 -0.16
C VAL A 63 6.12 2.55 0.14
N TYR A 64 4.95 2.20 -0.39
CA TYR A 64 3.69 2.90 -0.10
C TYR A 64 2.75 1.96 0.61
N GLN A 65 2.17 2.41 1.72
CA GLN A 65 1.39 1.53 2.59
C GLN A 65 0.13 2.22 3.07
N ASN A 66 -1.01 1.53 3.00
CA ASN A 66 -2.27 1.96 3.58
C ASN A 66 -2.58 1.10 4.82
N ARG A 67 -2.75 1.76 5.97
CA ARG A 67 -3.08 1.12 7.24
C ARG A 67 -4.40 1.61 7.81
N VAL A 68 -5.09 0.73 8.53
CA VAL A 68 -6.28 1.06 9.35
C VAL A 68 -6.05 0.69 10.82
N ARG A 69 -6.71 1.41 11.74
CA ARG A 69 -6.60 1.20 13.20
C ARG A 69 -5.13 1.13 13.67
N LYS A 70 -4.27 1.98 13.09
CA LYS A 70 -2.83 2.12 13.34
C LYS A 70 -1.94 0.93 12.94
N ALA A 71 -2.42 -0.30 12.97
CA ALA A 71 -1.58 -1.49 12.84
C ALA A 71 -1.83 -2.32 11.57
N TYR A 72 -3.08 -2.43 11.11
CA TYR A 72 -3.42 -3.37 10.03
C TYR A 72 -3.04 -2.78 8.67
N ILE A 73 -2.07 -3.39 8.00
CA ILE A 73 -1.66 -3.04 6.65
C ILE A 73 -2.66 -3.65 5.68
N LEU A 74 -3.51 -2.83 5.08
CA LEU A 74 -4.50 -3.28 4.11
C LEU A 74 -3.84 -3.58 2.77
N ARG A 75 -2.95 -2.68 2.34
CA ARG A 75 -2.18 -2.76 1.10
C ARG A 75 -0.80 -2.17 1.30
N ARG A 76 0.21 -2.77 0.66
CA ARG A 76 1.56 -2.21 0.60
C ARG A 76 2.16 -2.47 -0.77
N LEU A 77 2.58 -1.41 -1.45
CA LEU A 77 3.37 -1.50 -2.68
C LEU A 77 4.85 -1.44 -2.30
N ASP A 78 5.61 -2.42 -2.76
CA ASP A 78 7.07 -2.37 -2.77
C ASP A 78 7.52 -2.21 -4.24
N PHE A 79 8.13 -1.05 -4.54
CA PHE A 79 8.71 -0.77 -5.85
C PHE A 79 10.23 -0.72 -5.72
N ASP A 80 10.92 -1.41 -6.62
CA ASP A 80 12.36 -1.65 -6.54
C ASP A 80 12.85 -2.21 -5.18
N GLY A 81 11.99 -3.02 -4.55
CA GLY A 81 12.25 -3.77 -3.33
C GLY A 81 12.93 -5.13 -3.57
N ALA A 82 13.20 -5.86 -2.50
CA ALA A 82 13.60 -7.26 -2.61
C ALA A 82 12.39 -8.11 -3.03
N PRO A 83 12.57 -9.22 -3.76
CA PRO A 83 11.48 -10.15 -4.03
C PRO A 83 10.81 -10.64 -2.73
N HIS A 84 9.52 -10.98 -2.83
CA HIS A 84 8.72 -11.40 -1.68
C HIS A 84 8.34 -12.89 -1.76
N PRO A 85 8.80 -13.74 -0.82
CA PRO A 85 8.36 -15.13 -0.76
C PRO A 85 6.95 -15.23 -0.17
N ASN A 86 5.98 -15.65 -0.99
CA ASN A 86 4.64 -15.95 -0.49
C ASN A 86 4.62 -17.25 0.31
N PRO A 87 3.71 -17.37 1.29
CA PRO A 87 3.53 -18.62 2.01
C PRO A 87 3.03 -19.73 1.08
N GLU A 88 3.39 -20.96 1.41
CA GLU A 88 2.84 -22.17 0.79
C GLU A 88 1.78 -22.75 1.74
N VAL A 89 0.55 -22.89 1.25
CA VAL A 89 -0.61 -23.38 2.03
C VAL A 89 -1.40 -24.41 1.23
N GLU A 90 -2.07 -25.33 1.93
CA GLU A 90 -2.93 -26.32 1.29
C GLU A 90 -4.20 -25.71 0.70
N THR A 91 -4.81 -24.73 1.40
CA THR A 91 -6.00 -24.01 0.95
C THR A 91 -5.66 -22.54 0.78
N VAL A 92 -5.74 -22.06 -0.46
CA VAL A 92 -5.45 -20.66 -0.79
C VAL A 92 -6.63 -19.78 -0.33
N PRO A 93 -6.39 -18.70 0.42
CA PRO A 93 -7.46 -17.94 1.08
C PRO A 93 -8.24 -17.01 0.13
N LEU A 94 -7.65 -16.61 -0.99
CA LEU A 94 -8.30 -15.75 -1.99
C LEU A 94 -7.99 -16.26 -3.41
N PRO A 95 -8.96 -16.31 -4.34
CA PRO A 95 -8.75 -16.84 -5.70
C PRO A 95 -7.62 -16.15 -6.48
N ILE A 96 -7.43 -14.83 -6.31
CA ILE A 96 -6.35 -14.09 -6.97
C ILE A 96 -4.94 -14.58 -6.56
N LEU A 97 -4.82 -15.31 -5.45
CA LEU A 97 -3.57 -15.80 -4.90
C LEU A 97 -3.21 -17.21 -5.36
N GLU A 98 -4.10 -17.92 -6.05
CA GLU A 98 -3.90 -19.34 -6.43
C GLU A 98 -2.63 -19.54 -7.25
N LEU A 99 -2.39 -18.65 -8.22
CA LEU A 99 -1.21 -18.70 -9.08
C LEU A 99 0.09 -18.34 -8.34
N TYR A 100 0.01 -17.85 -7.11
CA TYR A 100 1.12 -17.28 -6.34
C TYR A 100 1.41 -18.03 -5.04
N ASN A 101 0.70 -19.13 -4.75
CA ASN A 101 0.95 -19.98 -3.59
C ASN A 101 2.38 -20.57 -3.62
N GLY A 102 3.14 -20.35 -2.54
CA GLY A 102 4.54 -20.79 -2.41
C GLY A 102 5.55 -20.13 -3.37
N LYS A 103 5.14 -19.12 -4.14
CA LYS A 103 6.02 -18.45 -5.11
C LYS A 103 6.73 -17.24 -4.54
N GLU A 104 7.94 -17.00 -5.02
CA GLU A 104 8.61 -15.72 -4.84
C GLU A 104 8.11 -14.73 -5.90
N ILE A 105 7.70 -13.55 -5.45
CA ILE A 105 7.14 -12.48 -6.29
C ILE A 105 8.20 -11.41 -6.49
N PRO A 106 8.66 -11.15 -7.74
CA PRO A 106 9.62 -10.09 -7.99
C PRO A 106 9.01 -8.71 -7.74
N SER A 107 9.86 -7.72 -7.47
CA SER A 107 9.45 -6.32 -7.42
C SER A 107 9.26 -5.77 -8.85
N PRO A 108 8.26 -4.91 -9.12
CA PRO A 108 7.29 -4.37 -8.16
C PRO A 108 6.16 -5.33 -7.80
N HIS A 109 5.83 -5.42 -6.51
CA HIS A 109 4.74 -6.26 -6.02
C HIS A 109 3.88 -5.54 -4.98
N LEU A 110 2.62 -5.95 -4.94
CA LEU A 110 1.62 -5.42 -4.03
C LEU A 110 1.29 -6.50 -3.00
N HIS A 111 1.54 -6.19 -1.73
CA HIS A 111 1.05 -6.95 -0.60
C HIS A 111 -0.43 -6.68 -0.34
N LEU A 112 -1.16 -7.74 0.00
CA LEU A 112 -2.57 -7.72 0.35
C LEU A 112 -2.74 -8.21 1.78
N TYR A 113 -3.60 -7.55 2.54
CA TYR A 113 -4.10 -8.12 3.77
C TYR A 113 -4.90 -9.39 3.47
N VAL A 114 -4.53 -10.46 4.15
CA VAL A 114 -5.22 -11.75 4.14
C VAL A 114 -5.44 -12.17 5.60
N GLU A 115 -6.68 -12.46 5.98
CA GLU A 115 -7.00 -12.93 7.33
C GLU A 115 -6.13 -14.15 7.73
N GLY A 116 -5.54 -14.11 8.93
CA GLY A 116 -4.62 -15.13 9.42
C GLY A 116 -3.17 -14.99 8.92
N PHE A 117 -2.92 -14.18 7.90
CA PHE A 117 -1.59 -13.96 7.32
C PHE A 117 -1.12 -12.49 7.40
N GLY A 118 -2.03 -11.53 7.58
CA GLY A 118 -1.71 -10.11 7.46
C GLY A 118 -1.27 -9.78 6.03
N GLU A 119 -0.23 -8.99 5.89
CA GLU A 119 0.35 -8.53 4.62
C GLU A 119 1.32 -9.52 3.97
N ARG A 120 1.35 -10.78 4.40
CA ARG A 120 2.30 -11.80 3.93
C ARG A 120 2.03 -12.36 2.53
N TRP A 121 0.94 -11.96 1.89
CA TRP A 121 0.65 -12.35 0.51
C TRP A 121 0.91 -11.18 -0.42
N ALA A 122 1.65 -11.42 -1.50
CA ALA A 122 1.90 -10.45 -2.55
C ALA A 122 1.52 -10.99 -3.93
N VAL A 123 1.23 -10.06 -4.85
CA VAL A 123 1.06 -10.33 -6.28
C VAL A 123 1.87 -9.32 -7.09
N PRO A 124 2.23 -9.60 -8.35
CA PRO A 124 2.81 -8.59 -9.23
C PRO A 124 1.97 -7.32 -9.24
N ALA A 125 2.61 -6.16 -9.03
CA ALA A 125 1.88 -4.91 -8.82
C ALA A 125 1.08 -4.48 -10.07
N GLU A 126 1.59 -4.80 -11.26
CA GLU A 126 0.96 -4.50 -12.56
C GLU A 126 -0.43 -5.12 -12.75
N LEU A 127 -0.78 -6.15 -11.97
CA LEU A 127 -2.12 -6.76 -12.02
C LEU A 127 -3.20 -5.83 -11.46
N LEU A 128 -2.81 -4.89 -10.59
CA LEU A 128 -3.73 -4.06 -9.81
C LEU A 128 -3.42 -2.56 -9.92
N LEU A 129 -2.23 -2.19 -10.40
CA LEU A 129 -1.76 -0.82 -10.54
C LEU A 129 -1.10 -0.59 -11.90
N PRO A 130 -1.42 0.49 -12.61
CA PRO A 130 -0.69 0.88 -13.81
C PRO A 130 0.69 1.44 -13.44
N LEU A 131 1.77 0.86 -13.98
CA LEU A 131 3.16 1.27 -13.68
C LEU A 131 3.93 1.82 -14.89
N ASP A 132 3.52 1.45 -16.10
CA ASP A 132 4.29 1.74 -17.31
C ASP A 132 4.45 3.24 -17.56
N GLY A 133 5.71 3.66 -17.77
CA GLY A 133 6.06 5.04 -18.11
C GLY A 133 5.91 6.07 -16.98
N LYS A 134 5.66 5.62 -15.75
CA LYS A 134 5.41 6.50 -14.60
C LYS A 134 6.60 6.63 -13.68
N ASP A 135 6.80 7.83 -13.15
CA ASP A 135 7.72 8.04 -12.04
C ASP A 135 7.11 7.59 -10.69
N ILE A 136 7.95 7.54 -9.66
CA ILE A 136 7.52 7.08 -8.33
C ILE A 136 6.44 7.97 -7.69
N TYR A 137 6.36 9.25 -8.04
CA TYR A 137 5.33 10.16 -7.55
C TYR A 137 3.99 9.91 -8.26
N GLU A 138 4.01 9.69 -9.57
CA GLU A 138 2.80 9.28 -10.32
C GLU A 138 2.27 7.92 -9.81
N ILE A 139 3.16 6.95 -9.56
CA ILE A 139 2.81 5.65 -8.97
C ILE A 139 2.20 5.82 -7.56
N MET A 140 2.67 6.79 -6.77
CA MET A 140 2.06 7.12 -5.47
C MET A 140 0.62 7.60 -5.63
N GLU A 141 0.35 8.46 -6.61
CA GLU A 141 -1.02 8.93 -6.89
C GLU A 141 -1.93 7.79 -7.30
N ASP A 142 -1.47 6.87 -8.15
CA ASP A 142 -2.25 5.69 -8.53
C ASP A 142 -2.48 4.76 -7.33
N PHE A 143 -1.49 4.58 -6.47
CA PHE A 143 -1.64 3.80 -5.23
C PHE A 143 -2.71 4.41 -4.31
N PHE A 144 -2.75 5.74 -4.19
CA PHE A 144 -3.82 6.43 -3.45
C PHE A 144 -5.19 6.15 -4.08
N ARG A 145 -5.33 6.30 -5.40
CA ARG A 145 -6.61 6.05 -6.11
C ARG A 145 -7.06 4.60 -5.96
N TYR A 146 -6.15 3.65 -6.10
CA TYR A 146 -6.38 2.22 -5.87
C TYR A 146 -6.86 1.95 -4.45
N CYS A 147 -6.33 2.67 -3.46
CA CYS A 147 -6.76 2.60 -2.07
C CYS A 147 -8.08 3.35 -1.77
N ASN A 148 -8.82 3.75 -2.80
CA ASN A 148 -10.07 4.50 -2.74
C ASN A 148 -9.94 5.88 -2.07
N VAL A 149 -8.80 6.55 -2.24
CA VAL A 149 -8.65 7.96 -1.90
C VAL A 149 -9.40 8.80 -2.93
N LYS A 150 -10.36 9.61 -2.46
CA LYS A 150 -11.20 10.45 -3.33
C LYS A 150 -10.64 11.85 -3.55
N GLN A 151 -9.82 12.32 -2.63
CA GLN A 151 -9.11 13.58 -2.72
C GLN A 151 -7.63 13.34 -2.42
N LEU A 152 -6.76 13.65 -3.38
CA LEU A 152 -5.33 13.52 -3.14
C LEU A 152 -4.87 14.55 -2.09
N PRO A 153 -3.94 14.16 -1.19
CA PRO A 153 -3.29 15.11 -0.30
C PRO A 153 -2.44 16.07 -1.12
N LYS A 154 -2.26 17.31 -0.62
CA LYS A 154 -1.38 18.30 -1.25
C LYS A 154 0.07 17.91 -0.97
N ILE A 155 0.66 17.11 -1.85
CA ILE A 155 2.07 16.72 -1.78
C ILE A 155 2.81 17.45 -2.89
N ILE A 156 3.89 18.14 -2.54
CA ILE A 156 4.73 18.85 -3.50
C ILE A 156 5.82 17.89 -3.98
N LYS A 157 5.87 17.69 -5.29
CA LYS A 157 6.92 16.91 -5.96
C LYS A 157 8.26 17.64 -5.80
N THR A 158 9.29 16.92 -5.39
CA THR A 158 10.65 17.48 -5.26
C THR A 158 11.46 17.24 -6.53
N LEU A 159 12.52 18.04 -6.74
CA LEU A 159 13.34 18.03 -7.97
C LEU A 159 14.06 16.70 -8.27
N LEU A 160 14.04 15.73 -7.35
CA LEU A 160 14.76 14.47 -7.43
C LEU A 160 13.85 13.28 -7.79
N ILE A 161 12.75 13.57 -8.48
CA ILE A 161 11.73 12.61 -8.93
C ILE A 161 11.42 12.81 -10.41
#